data_AF-A0A5K1A9L2-F1
#
_entry.id   AF-A0A5K1A9L2-F1
#
_cell.length_a   1.000
_cell.length_b   1.000
_cell.length_c   1.000
_cell.angle_alpha   90.00
_cell.angle_beta   90.00
_cell.angle_gamma   90.00
#
_symmetry.space_group_name_H-M   'P 1'
#
loop_
_entity.id
_entity.type
_entity.pdbx_description
1 polymer ?
#
loop_
_entity_poly.entity_id
_entity_poly.type
_entity_poly.pdbx_seq_one_letter_code
_entity_poly.pdbx_strand_id
1 'polypeptide(L)' 'YCPVGRSFYSPDIRRPQRLGEGLESWCGFYQSIRPTQMGLSLNI' A
#
# COMPACT_ATOMS: atom_id res chain seq x y z
N TYR A 1 -9.50 -1.70 1.70
CA TYR A 1 -8.04 -1.79 1.98
C TYR A 1 -7.81 -2.24 3.41
N CYS A 2 -6.75 -3.01 3.64
CA CYS A 2 -6.20 -3.32 4.96
C CYS A 2 -5.02 -2.37 5.23
N PRO A 3 -5.09 -1.47 6.22
CA PRO A 3 -4.01 -0.55 6.55
C PRO A 3 -2.91 -1.24 7.37
N VAL A 4 -1.65 -1.04 6.97
CA VAL A 4 -0.46 -1.49 7.71
C VAL A 4 0.56 -0.36 7.72
N GLY A 5 0.75 0.29 8.88
CA GLY A 5 1.59 1.48 8.98
C GLY A 5 1.08 2.61 8.08
N ARG A 6 1.92 3.06 7.14
CA ARG A 6 1.58 4.10 6.14
C ARG A 6 1.19 3.52 4.78
N SER A 7 0.93 2.21 4.72
CA SER A 7 0.62 1.51 3.47
C SER A 7 -0.78 0.89 3.52
N PHE A 8 -1.39 0.75 2.35
CA PHE A 8 -2.74 0.23 2.17
C PHE A 8 -2.72 -0.92 1.17
N TYR A 9 -3.23 -2.09 1.58
CA TYR A 9 -3.22 -3.32 0.77
C TYR A 9 -4.65 -3.78 0.45
N SER A 10 -4.86 -4.46 -0.67
CA SER A 10 -6.15 -5.08 -1.01
C SER A 10 -5.95 -6.22 -2.00
N PRO A 11 -6.70 -7.34 -1.88
CA PRO A 11 -6.71 -8.38 -2.92
C PRO A 11 -7.31 -7.88 -4.24
N ASP A 12 -8.05 -6.75 -4.20
CA ASP A 12 -8.72 -6.18 -5.37
C ASP A 12 -7.82 -5.26 -6.21
N ILE A 13 -6.68 -4.80 -5.68
CA ILE A 13 -5.73 -3.97 -6.46
C ILE A 13 -5.09 -4.81 -7.58
N ARG A 14 -4.70 -6.02 -7.23
CA ARG A 14 -4.16 -7.02 -8.14
C ARG A 14 -4.45 -8.38 -7.54
N ARG A 15 -4.73 -9.36 -8.39
CA ARG A 15 -4.93 -10.75 -7.99
C ARG A 15 -3.82 -11.19 -7.01
N PRO A 16 -4.18 -11.68 -5.81
CA PRO A 16 -3.21 -12.18 -4.85
C PRO A 16 -2.31 -13.27 -5.45
N GLN A 17 -1.01 -13.19 -5.17
CA GLN A 17 -0.07 -14.23 -5.56
C GLN A 17 0.03 -15.25 -4.42
N ARG A 18 -0.24 -16.53 -4.70
CA ARG A 18 -0.04 -17.61 -3.74
C ARG A 18 1.45 -17.86 -3.53
N LEU A 19 1.88 -17.88 -2.28
CA LEU A 19 3.27 -18.16 -1.89
C LEU A 19 3.46 -19.60 -1.38
N GLY A 20 2.38 -20.34 -1.16
CA GLY A 20 2.40 -21.68 -0.55
C GLY A 20 2.04 -21.62 0.95
N GLU A 21 1.83 -22.77 1.59
CA GLU A 21 1.57 -22.88 3.04
C GLU A 21 0.42 -21.99 3.58
N GLY A 22 -0.61 -21.75 2.77
CA GLY A 22 -1.72 -20.87 3.12
C GLY A 22 -1.40 -19.37 3.07
N LEU A 23 -0.22 -18.98 2.58
CA LEU A 23 0.20 -17.59 2.44
C LEU A 23 -0.10 -17.04 1.05
N GLU A 24 -0.53 -15.78 1.03
CA GLU A 24 -0.72 -14.99 -0.20
C GLU A 24 -0.06 -13.62 -0.06
N SER A 25 0.45 -13.10 -1.17
CA SER A 25 0.98 -11.74 -1.30
C SER A 25 -0.09 -10.84 -1.89
N TRP A 26 -0.36 -9.72 -1.22
CA TRP A 26 -1.29 -8.69 -1.67
C TRP A 26 -0.55 -7.44 -2.11
N CYS A 27 -0.99 -6.84 -3.21
CA CYS A 27 -0.47 -5.56 -3.65
C CYS A 27 -1.11 -4.40 -2.86
N GLY A 28 -0.37 -3.30 -2.80
CA GLY A 28 -0.74 -2.10 -2.06
C GLY A 28 0.04 -0.89 -2.57
N PHE A 29 -0.19 0.25 -1.93
CA PHE A 29 0.59 1.47 -2.13
C PHE A 29 0.93 2.07 -0.77
N TYR A 30 2.05 2.77 -0.73
CA TYR A 30 2.42 3.61 0.41
C TYR A 30 1.71 4.95 0.27
N GLN A 31 1.40 5.63 1.37
CA GLN A 31 0.84 6.97 1.32
C GLN A 31 1.34 7.82 2.50
N SER A 32 1.91 8.99 2.20
CA SER A 32 2.18 9.99 3.22
C SER A 32 2.11 11.41 2.68
N ILE A 33 1.62 12.33 3.52
CA ILE A 33 1.71 13.76 3.25
C ILE A 33 3.05 14.28 3.78
N ARG A 34 3.78 15.05 2.97
CA ARG A 34 5.05 15.68 3.37
C ARG A 34 5.00 17.20 3.19
N PRO A 35 5.48 17.98 4.17
CA PRO A 35 5.69 19.40 3.96
C PRO A 35 6.85 19.63 2.97
N THR A 36 6.70 20.61 2.10
CA THR A 36 7.69 21.05 1.12
C THR A 36 7.69 22.58 1.07
N GLN A 37 8.68 23.18 0.41
CA GLN A 37 8.72 24.63 0.21
C GLN A 37 7.51 25.16 -0.59
N MET A 38 6.94 24.33 -1.47
CA MET A 38 5.80 24.69 -2.32
C MET A 38 4.45 24.25 -1.75
N GLY A 39 4.38 23.92 -0.45
CA GLY A 39 3.17 23.43 0.22
C GLY A 39 3.25 21.95 0.57
N LEU A 40 2.14 21.22 0.52
CA LEU A 40 2.09 19.80 0.85
C LEU A 40 2.25 18.95 -0.40
N SER A 41 3.05 17.89 -0.30
CA SER A 41 3.12 16.83 -1.32
C SER A 41 2.53 15.53 -0.80
N LEU A 42 1.89 14.79 -1.69
CA LEU A 42 1.46 13.42 -1.45
C LEU A 42 2.51 12.47 -2.04
N ASN A 43 3.18 11.71 -1.17
CA ASN A 43 4.05 10.63 -1.60
C ASN A 43 3.25 9.33 -1.65
N ILE A 44 3.15 8.76 -2.84
CA ILE A 44 2.58 7.44 -3.11
C ILE A 44 3.70 6.45 -3.43
#